data_AF-A0A7S2AQ10-F1
#
_entry.id   AF-A0A7S2AQ10-F1
#
_cell.length_a   1.000
_cell.length_b   1.000
_cell.length_c   1.000
_cell.angle_alpha   90.00
_cell.angle_beta   90.00
_cell.angle_gamma   90.00
#
_symmetry.space_group_name_H-M   'P 1'
#
loop_
_entity.id
_entity.type
_entity.pdbx_description
1 polymer ?
#
loop_
_entity_poly.entity_id
_entity_poly.type
_entity_poly.pdbx_seq_one_letter_code
_entity_poly.pdbx_strand_id
1 'polypeptide(L)'
;ESKKSVESSPFLEKLKKKGYEVLYMVDPIDEYAVQQLKEYEGKKLISATKEGIAMEETEDEKKAFEEEKAKTEGLCKLMKEVLDDKVDKVIVSARLVDAPCVLVTGEYGWSANME
;
A
#
# COMPACT_ATOMS: atom_id res chain seq x y z
N GLU A 1 4.46 4.53 -15.92
CA GLU A 1 4.78 3.08 -15.81
C GLU A 1 4.26 2.29 -17.02
N SER A 2 4.55 0.97 -17.14
CA SER A 2 3.90 0.10 -18.13
C SER A 2 2.86 -0.81 -17.47
N LYS A 3 1.81 -1.21 -18.21
CA LYS A 3 0.77 -2.13 -17.70
C LYS A 3 1.35 -3.38 -17.05
N LYS A 4 2.33 -4.02 -17.70
CA LYS A 4 2.96 -5.25 -17.21
C LYS A 4 3.67 -5.01 -15.86
N SER A 5 4.33 -3.86 -15.70
CA SER A 5 5.02 -3.50 -14.45
C SER A 5 4.04 -3.34 -13.29
N VAL A 6 2.95 -2.61 -13.51
CA VAL A 6 1.91 -2.40 -12.48
C VAL A 6 1.19 -3.71 -12.15
N GLU A 7 0.92 -4.54 -13.16
CA GLU A 7 0.25 -5.82 -12.97
C GLU A 7 1.07 -6.80 -12.09
N SER A 8 2.40 -6.82 -12.23
CA SER A 8 3.28 -7.65 -11.38
C SER A 8 3.67 -6.98 -10.07
N SER A 9 3.07 -5.84 -9.72
CA SER A 9 3.51 -5.04 -8.57
C SER A 9 3.15 -5.70 -7.24
N PRO A 10 4.08 -5.71 -6.25
CA PRO A 10 3.82 -6.27 -4.92
C PRO A 10 2.70 -5.54 -4.16
N PHE A 11 2.41 -4.27 -4.52
CA PHE A 11 1.29 -3.51 -3.94
C PHE A 11 -0.08 -4.17 -4.18
N LEU A 12 -0.17 -5.07 -5.17
CA LEU A 12 -1.43 -5.68 -5.60
C LEU A 12 -1.67 -7.09 -5.06
N GLU A 13 -0.70 -7.71 -4.37
CA GLU A 13 -0.75 -9.13 -4.01
C GLU A 13 -2.00 -9.51 -3.21
N LYS A 14 -2.23 -8.85 -2.06
CA LYS A 14 -3.39 -9.17 -1.21
C LYS A 14 -4.70 -8.69 -1.82
N LEU A 15 -4.69 -7.57 -2.56
CA LEU A 15 -5.86 -7.07 -3.30
C LEU A 15 -6.36 -8.12 -4.31
N LYS A 16 -5.44 -8.66 -5.12
CA LYS A 16 -5.72 -9.73 -6.07
C LYS A 16 -6.18 -11.01 -5.37
N LYS A 17 -5.50 -11.41 -4.28
CA LYS A 17 -5.89 -12.59 -3.49
C LYS A 17 -7.30 -12.49 -2.90
N LYS A 18 -7.73 -11.29 -2.50
CA LYS A 18 -9.08 -11.02 -2.01
C LYS A 18 -10.11 -10.75 -3.12
N GLY A 19 -9.69 -10.78 -4.39
CA GLY A 19 -10.60 -10.59 -5.53
C GLY A 19 -11.02 -9.14 -5.78
N TYR A 20 -10.29 -8.15 -5.26
CA TYR A 20 -10.52 -6.75 -5.60
C TYR A 20 -10.10 -6.47 -7.04
N GLU A 21 -10.95 -5.77 -7.79
CA GLU A 21 -10.56 -5.18 -9.06
C GLU A 21 -9.68 -3.95 -8.80
N VAL A 22 -8.59 -3.82 -9.56
CA VAL A 22 -7.64 -2.72 -9.44
C VAL A 22 -7.48 -2.04 -10.79
N LEU A 23 -7.68 -0.71 -10.80
CA LEU A 23 -7.48 0.11 -11.99
C LEU A 23 -5.98 0.34 -12.23
N TYR A 24 -5.52 0.08 -13.46
CA TYR A 24 -4.15 0.37 -13.87
C TYR A 24 -4.09 1.68 -14.63
N MET A 25 -3.52 2.67 -13.97
CA MET A 25 -3.30 4.01 -14.49
C MET A 25 -1.84 4.11 -14.90
N VAL A 26 -1.59 4.07 -16.20
CA VAL A 26 -0.24 3.93 -16.76
C VAL A 26 0.21 5.17 -17.51
N ASP A 27 -0.71 6.08 -17.79
CA ASP A 27 -0.43 7.31 -18.51
C ASP A 27 0.00 8.40 -17.52
N PRO A 28 1.01 9.23 -17.87
CA PRO A 28 1.48 10.29 -16.96
C PRO A 28 0.40 11.27 -16.50
N ILE A 29 -0.63 11.48 -17.33
CA ILE A 29 -1.75 12.37 -17.01
C ILE A 29 -2.64 11.83 -15.89
N ASP A 30 -2.65 10.51 -15.68
CA ASP A 30 -3.53 9.86 -14.70
C ASP A 30 -3.22 10.33 -13.27
N GLU A 31 -1.94 10.53 -12.95
CA GLU A 31 -1.47 10.99 -11.64
C GLU A 31 -2.10 12.34 -11.25
N TYR A 32 -2.24 13.25 -12.22
CA TYR A 32 -2.91 14.54 -12.01
C TYR A 32 -4.43 14.41 -12.02
N ALA A 33 -4.98 13.53 -12.87
CA ALA A 33 -6.41 13.31 -12.97
C ALA A 33 -7.00 12.81 -11.65
N VAL A 34 -6.36 11.82 -11.00
CA VAL A 34 -6.86 11.23 -9.74
C VAL A 34 -6.70 12.12 -8.52
N GLN A 35 -5.80 13.12 -8.56
CA GLN A 35 -5.75 14.12 -7.50
C GLN A 35 -7.03 14.96 -7.43
N GLN A 36 -7.67 15.18 -8.59
CA GLN A 36 -8.94 15.89 -8.69
C GLN A 36 -10.14 14.93 -8.61
N LEU A 37 -10.03 13.74 -9.20
CA LEU A 37 -11.05 12.71 -9.17
C LEU A 37 -10.99 11.88 -7.88
N LYS A 38 -11.52 12.45 -6.79
CA LYS A 38 -11.50 11.81 -5.46
C LYS A 38 -12.52 10.68 -5.31
N GLU A 39 -13.64 10.76 -6.02
CA GLU A 39 -14.73 9.79 -5.96
C GLU A 39 -15.43 9.64 -7.30
N TYR A 40 -16.01 8.46 -7.51
CA TYR A 40 -16.86 8.14 -8.65
C TYR A 40 -18.05 7.33 -8.16
N GLU A 41 -19.27 7.75 -8.50
CA GLU A 41 -20.52 7.11 -8.03
C GLU A 41 -20.58 6.91 -6.51
N GLY A 42 -20.08 7.90 -5.75
CA GLY A 42 -20.02 7.84 -4.28
C GLY A 42 -18.97 6.88 -3.71
N LYS A 43 -18.15 6.25 -4.56
CA LYS A 43 -17.01 5.41 -4.15
C LYS A 43 -15.72 6.21 -4.21
N LYS A 44 -14.99 6.27 -3.11
CA LYS A 44 -13.68 6.94 -3.05
C LYS A 44 -12.63 6.15 -3.81
N LEU A 45 -11.77 6.84 -4.55
CA LEU A 45 -10.58 6.25 -5.15
C LEU A 45 -9.47 6.18 -4.10
N ILE A 46 -8.87 5.02 -3.94
CA ILE A 46 -7.76 4.78 -3.00
C ILE A 46 -6.58 4.23 -3.79
N SER A 47 -5.40 4.80 -3.60
CA SER A 47 -4.19 4.34 -4.27
C SER A 47 -3.59 3.11 -3.58
N ALA A 48 -3.21 2.10 -4.37
CA ALA A 48 -2.55 0.89 -3.88
C ALA A 48 -1.11 1.13 -3.36
N THR A 49 -0.48 2.24 -3.79
CA THR A 49 0.91 2.57 -3.50
C THR A 49 1.08 3.53 -2.32
N LYS A 50 -0.03 4.11 -1.82
CA LYS A 50 -0.03 5.03 -0.68
C LYS A 50 -0.45 4.35 0.62
N GLU A 51 -0.25 5.06 1.72
CA GLU A 51 -0.83 4.69 3.01
C GLU A 51 -2.37 4.73 3.00
N GLY A 52 -3.00 4.07 3.98
CA GLY A 52 -4.46 4.16 4.18
C GLY A 52 -5.32 3.12 3.45
N ILE A 53 -4.72 2.12 2.80
CA ILE A 53 -5.49 0.99 2.23
C ILE A 53 -6.09 0.16 3.36
N ALA A 54 -7.40 0.25 3.50
CA ALA A 54 -8.19 -0.66 4.32
C ALA A 54 -8.86 -1.69 3.40
N MET A 55 -8.65 -2.96 3.70
CA MET A 55 -9.41 -4.07 3.09
C MET A 55 -10.40 -4.58 4.12
N GLU A 56 -11.49 -5.18 3.67
CA GLU A 56 -12.36 -5.89 4.59
C GLU A 56 -11.63 -7.12 5.13
N GLU A 57 -11.58 -7.24 6.45
CA GLU A 57 -10.89 -8.33 7.15
C GLU A 57 -11.84 -9.00 8.14
N THR A 58 -11.74 -10.33 8.23
CA THR A 58 -12.49 -11.10 9.23
C THR A 58 -11.96 -10.82 10.63
N GLU A 59 -12.72 -11.16 11.66
CA GLU A 59 -12.25 -11.02 13.04
C GLU A 59 -10.96 -11.81 13.30
N ASP A 60 -10.83 -13.00 12.70
CA ASP A 60 -9.66 -13.84 12.85
C ASP A 60 -8.44 -13.26 12.15
N GLU A 61 -8.60 -12.68 10.95
CA GLU A 61 -7.52 -11.96 10.25
C GLU A 61 -7.02 -10.76 11.06
N LYS A 62 -7.94 -9.99 11.67
CA LYS A 62 -7.59 -8.85 12.53
C LYS A 62 -6.82 -9.28 13.77
N LYS A 63 -7.25 -10.35 14.43
CA LYS A 63 -6.54 -10.91 15.60
C LYS A 63 -5.14 -11.38 15.22
N ALA A 64 -5.01 -12.13 14.13
CA ALA A 64 -3.72 -12.59 13.64
C ALA A 64 -2.77 -11.42 13.29
N PHE A 65 -3.30 -10.36 12.69
CA PHE A 65 -2.52 -9.16 12.38
C PHE A 65 -2.02 -8.44 13.63
N GLU A 66 -2.87 -8.23 14.64
CA GLU A 66 -2.45 -7.58 15.89
C GLU A 66 -1.43 -8.42 16.68
N GLU A 67 -1.56 -9.75 16.67
CA GLU A 67 -0.54 -10.64 17.23
C GLU A 67 0.80 -10.51 16.51
N GLU A 68 0.80 -10.53 15.18
CA GLU A 68 2.03 -10.42 14.39
C GLU A 68 2.69 -9.05 14.61
N LYS A 69 1.89 -7.98 14.60
CA LYS A 69 2.32 -6.62 14.91
C LYS A 69 3.01 -6.53 16.27
N ALA A 70 2.46 -7.17 17.30
CA ALA A 70 3.08 -7.22 18.63
C ALA A 70 4.38 -8.04 18.61
N LYS A 71 4.41 -9.20 17.94
CA LYS A 71 5.60 -10.06 17.83
C LYS A 71 6.76 -9.36 17.10
N THR A 72 6.46 -8.58 16.07
CA THR A 72 7.48 -7.93 15.23
C THR A 72 7.76 -6.48 15.63
N GLU A 73 7.13 -5.94 16.67
CA GLU A 73 7.30 -4.53 17.08
C GLU A 73 8.78 -4.19 17.32
N GLY A 74 9.53 -5.07 18.00
CA GLY A 74 10.96 -4.89 18.25
C GLY A 74 11.79 -4.85 16.96
N LEU A 75 11.44 -5.68 15.97
CA LEU A 75 12.11 -5.67 14.66
C LEU A 75 11.80 -4.39 13.89
N CYS A 76 10.55 -3.95 13.86
CA CYS A 76 10.17 -2.69 13.20
C CYS A 76 10.91 -1.49 13.80
N LYS A 77 11.04 -1.43 15.14
CA LYS A 77 11.83 -0.39 15.83
C LYS A 77 13.30 -0.42 15.42
N LEU A 78 13.93 -1.60 15.48
CA LEU A 78 15.33 -1.76 15.08
C LEU A 78 15.55 -1.35 13.62
N MET A 79 14.67 -1.75 12.70
CA MET A 79 14.75 -1.35 11.30
C MET A 79 14.60 0.17 11.13
N LYS A 80 13.68 0.81 11.86
CA LYS A 80 13.53 2.27 11.83
C LYS A 80 14.78 2.98 12.37
N GLU A 81 15.40 2.46 13.42
CA GLU A 81 16.66 3.01 13.98
C GLU A 81 17.81 2.88 12.98
N VAL A 82 17.94 1.74 12.30
CA VAL A 82 19.00 1.51 11.31
C VAL A 82 18.81 2.35 10.05
N LEU A 83 17.57 2.54 9.61
CA LEU A 83 17.25 3.33 8.42
C LEU A 83 17.17 4.84 8.69
N ASP A 84 17.00 5.23 9.95
CA ASP A 84 16.98 6.60 10.46
C ASP A 84 16.20 7.58 9.56
N ASP A 85 16.85 8.60 9.02
CA ASP A 85 16.28 9.67 8.21
C ASP A 85 15.78 9.23 6.83
N LYS A 86 16.11 8.01 6.39
CA LYS A 86 15.71 7.48 5.08
C LYS A 86 14.25 7.05 5.01
N VAL A 87 13.62 6.79 6.16
CA VAL A 87 12.21 6.37 6.23
C VAL A 87 11.50 7.06 7.38
N ASP A 88 10.25 7.44 7.16
CA ASP A 88 9.41 8.06 8.20
C ASP A 88 9.02 7.04 9.29
N LYS A 89 8.62 5.83 8.89
CA LYS A 89 8.25 4.73 9.80
C LYS A 89 8.40 3.36 9.15
N VAL A 90 8.55 2.34 10.00
CA VAL A 90 8.52 0.93 9.60
C VAL A 90 7.37 0.25 10.33
N ILE A 91 6.46 -0.36 9.57
CA ILE A 91 5.24 -1.00 10.10
C ILE A 91 5.04 -2.38 9.46
N VAL A 92 4.29 -3.24 10.17
CA VAL A 92 3.83 -4.51 9.59
C VAL A 92 2.83 -4.23 8.48
N SER A 93 3.06 -4.86 7.34
CA SER A 93 2.23 -4.67 6.17
C SER A 93 0.99 -5.54 6.22
N ALA A 94 -0.19 -4.93 6.06
CA ALA A 94 -1.44 -5.64 5.88
C ALA A 94 -1.76 -5.94 4.41
N ARG A 95 -0.87 -5.63 3.44
CA ARG A 95 -1.16 -5.68 1.98
C ARG A 95 -0.34 -6.68 1.16
N LEU A 96 0.65 -7.33 1.76
CA LEU A 96 1.56 -8.27 1.08
C LEU A 96 1.16 -9.72 1.33
N VAL A 97 1.58 -10.60 0.43
CA VAL A 97 1.41 -12.06 0.55
C VAL A 97 2.75 -12.76 0.39
N ASP A 98 3.48 -12.47 -0.69
CA ASP A 98 4.72 -13.15 -1.07
C ASP A 98 5.93 -12.22 -0.97
N ALA A 99 5.76 -10.92 -1.26
CA ALA A 99 6.85 -9.96 -1.14
C ALA A 99 7.23 -9.69 0.32
N PRO A 100 8.54 -9.59 0.64
CA PRO A 100 9.01 -9.42 2.01
C PRO A 100 8.73 -8.01 2.57
N CYS A 101 8.78 -6.98 1.72
CA CYS A 101 8.50 -5.59 2.09
C CYS A 101 8.21 -4.73 0.85
N VAL A 102 7.62 -3.55 1.08
CA VAL A 102 7.42 -2.49 0.07
C VAL A 102 7.59 -1.11 0.71
N LEU A 103 7.99 -0.12 -0.10
CA LEU A 103 7.96 1.29 0.28
C LEU A 103 6.63 1.91 -0.12
N VAL A 104 6.00 2.62 0.80
CA VAL A 104 4.73 3.32 0.55
C VAL A 104 4.95 4.80 0.79
N THR A 105 4.27 5.64 0.01
CA THR A 105 4.28 7.08 0.25
C THR A 105 3.09 7.50 1.12
N GLY A 106 3.23 8.62 1.82
CA GLY A 106 2.14 9.15 2.65
C GLY A 106 0.88 9.42 1.82
N GLU A 107 -0.29 9.36 2.47
CA GLU A 107 -1.61 9.49 1.82
C GLU A 107 -1.72 10.75 0.92
N TYR A 108 -1.19 11.88 1.41
CA TYR A 108 -1.18 13.18 0.71
C TYR A 108 0.15 13.49 0.01
N GLY A 109 1.11 12.57 0.06
CA GLY A 109 2.42 12.72 -0.57
C GLY A 109 2.38 12.41 -2.08
N TRP A 110 3.49 12.71 -2.75
CA TRP A 110 3.69 12.34 -4.14
C TRP A 110 3.95 10.83 -4.23
N SER A 111 3.49 10.19 -5.29
CA SER A 111 3.81 8.77 -5.52
C SER A 111 5.20 8.63 -6.14
N ALA A 112 5.79 7.44 -6.06
CA ALA A 112 7.07 7.15 -6.71
C ALA A 112 7.02 7.25 -8.25
N ASN A 113 5.83 7.20 -8.86
CA ASN A 113 5.67 7.43 -10.30
C ASN A 113 5.63 8.93 -10.65
N MET A 114 5.40 9.80 -9.66
CA MET A 114 5.38 11.25 -9.79
C MET A 114 6.71 11.92 -9.44
N GLU A 115 7.53 11.28 -8.60
CA GLU A 115 8.90 11.68 -8.26
C GLU A 115 9.88 11.41 -9.42
#